data_AF-B2IHS3-F1
#
_entry.id   AF-B2IHS3-F1
#
_cell.length_a   1.000
_cell.length_b   1.000
_cell.length_c   1.000
_cell.angle_alpha   90.00
_cell.angle_beta   90.00
_cell.angle_gamma   90.00
#
_symmetry.space_group_name_H-M   'P 1'
#
loop_
_entity.id
_entity.type
_entity.pdbx_description
1 polymer ?
#
loop_
_entity_poly.entity_id
_entity_poly.type
_entity_poly.pdbx_seq_one_letter_code
_entity_poly.pdbx_strand_id
1 'polypeptide(L)'
;MATTAVEAIDHFINARGFREGETFSFASLQIRYPHHDELRAVLKQMGEDGVIEDASEGFYKMTMAGYVKYFGAPPSEDDTIKAIMTEIGTRGIKAGKSFIWAPVQESLTLKRFRDGDLKPALEKIFTNRWLENASMPGFYRLTDAGFTALNTGNAG
;
A
#
# COMPACT_ATOMS: atom_id res chain seq x y z
N MET A 1 -14.53 8.38 24.58
CA MET A 1 -14.42 6.93 24.84
C MET A 1 -12.95 6.59 24.89
N ALA A 2 -12.51 5.72 25.81
CA ALA A 2 -11.14 5.20 25.76
C ALA A 2 -11.04 4.32 24.51
N THR A 3 -10.02 4.53 23.68
CA THR A 3 -9.69 3.62 22.57
C THR A 3 -9.52 2.21 23.16
N THR A 4 -10.03 1.19 22.49
CA THR A 4 -9.84 -0.23 22.89
C THR A 4 -8.51 -0.76 22.34
N ALA A 5 -7.99 -1.88 22.89
CA ALA A 5 -6.78 -2.49 22.34
C ALA A 5 -6.93 -2.92 20.87
N VAL A 6 -8.12 -3.37 20.48
CA VAL A 6 -8.45 -3.73 19.08
C VAL A 6 -8.35 -2.50 18.18
N GLU A 7 -9.00 -1.40 18.53
CA GLU A 7 -8.95 -0.16 17.74
C GLU A 7 -7.52 0.40 17.65
N ALA A 8 -6.72 0.29 18.72
CA ALA A 8 -5.33 0.73 18.72
C ALA A 8 -4.46 -0.09 17.76
N ILE A 9 -4.64 -1.42 17.75
CA ILE A 9 -3.93 -2.33 16.84
C ILE A 9 -4.38 -2.12 15.40
N ASP A 10 -5.68 -2.04 15.15
CA ASP A 10 -6.25 -1.81 13.82
C ASP A 10 -5.77 -0.47 13.25
N HIS A 11 -5.82 0.60 14.04
CA HIS A 11 -5.30 1.90 13.64
C HIS A 11 -3.78 1.82 13.37
N PHE A 12 -3.02 1.14 14.23
CA PHE A 12 -1.58 0.98 14.02
C PHE A 12 -1.26 0.23 12.73
N ILE A 13 -1.92 -0.89 12.48
CA ILE A 13 -1.73 -1.71 11.29
C ILE A 13 -2.09 -0.90 10.04
N ASN A 14 -3.27 -0.28 10.00
CA ASN A 14 -3.71 0.53 8.87
C ASN A 14 -2.80 1.74 8.63
N ALA A 15 -2.36 2.43 9.68
CA ALA A 15 -1.48 3.59 9.56
C ALA A 15 -0.05 3.22 9.10
N ARG A 16 0.40 1.99 9.35
CA ARG A 16 1.74 1.52 8.95
C ARG A 16 1.75 0.72 7.66
N GLY A 17 0.62 0.13 7.26
CA GLY A 17 0.45 -0.57 5.99
C GLY A 17 1.18 -1.91 5.89
N PHE A 18 1.28 -2.69 6.98
CA PHE A 18 2.00 -3.97 6.98
C PHE A 18 1.53 -4.96 5.88
N ARG A 19 2.48 -5.70 5.29
CA ARG A 19 2.27 -6.82 4.35
C ARG A 19 2.15 -8.14 5.08
N GLU A 20 1.59 -9.13 4.38
CA GLU A 20 1.88 -10.52 4.69
C GLU A 20 3.40 -10.73 4.80
N GLY A 21 3.83 -11.41 5.87
CA GLY A 21 5.23 -11.72 6.13
C GLY A 21 6.01 -10.59 6.79
N GLU A 22 5.47 -9.37 6.89
CA GLU A 22 6.13 -8.28 7.60
C GLU A 22 5.91 -8.37 9.11
N THR A 23 6.91 -7.90 9.86
CA THR A 23 6.89 -7.94 11.32
C THR A 23 6.64 -6.57 11.93
N PHE A 24 5.96 -6.57 13.08
CA PHE A 24 5.81 -5.41 13.93
C PHE A 24 6.15 -5.76 15.38
N SER A 25 6.58 -4.77 16.17
CA SER A 25 6.97 -4.99 17.56
C SER A 25 5.86 -4.63 18.55
N PHE A 26 5.77 -5.38 19.64
CA PHE A 26 4.91 -5.06 20.78
C PHE A 26 5.20 -3.65 21.32
N ALA A 27 6.48 -3.28 21.43
CA ALA A 27 6.90 -1.96 21.88
C ALA A 27 6.30 -0.82 21.04
N SER A 28 6.14 -1.01 19.72
CA SER A 28 5.53 0.00 18.84
C SER A 28 4.04 0.23 19.15
N LEU A 29 3.34 -0.81 19.60
CA LEU A 29 1.95 -0.74 20.02
C LEU A 29 1.81 -0.13 21.42
N GLN A 30 2.72 -0.45 22.33
CA GLN A 30 2.73 0.07 23.70
C GLN A 30 2.84 1.61 23.77
N ILE A 31 3.56 2.24 22.84
CA ILE A 31 3.66 3.71 22.76
C ILE A 31 2.28 4.35 22.56
N ARG A 32 1.35 3.66 21.91
CA ARG A 32 0.03 4.20 21.53
C ARG A 32 -1.09 3.76 22.46
N TYR A 33 -0.81 2.87 23.41
CA TYR A 33 -1.86 2.27 24.22
C TYR A 33 -1.40 1.95 25.65
N PRO A 34 -2.00 2.61 26.66
CA PRO A 34 -1.54 2.52 28.04
C PRO A 34 -1.93 1.21 28.75
N HIS A 35 -2.90 0.44 28.27
CA HIS A 35 -3.37 -0.80 28.94
C HIS A 35 -2.70 -2.06 28.35
N HIS A 36 -1.44 -2.29 28.72
CA HIS A 36 -0.62 -3.33 28.07
C HIS A 36 -1.15 -4.77 28.18
N ASP A 37 -1.85 -5.13 29.26
CA ASP A 37 -2.41 -6.48 29.44
C ASP A 37 -3.54 -6.78 28.47
N GLU A 38 -4.42 -5.80 28.23
CA GLU A 38 -5.49 -5.91 27.22
C GLU A 38 -4.87 -6.07 25.82
N LEU A 39 -3.79 -5.33 25.56
CA LEU A 39 -3.08 -5.41 24.27
C LEU A 39 -2.42 -6.77 24.06
N ARG A 40 -1.84 -7.38 25.11
CA ARG A 40 -1.33 -8.76 25.05
C ARG A 40 -2.45 -9.77 24.83
N ALA A 41 -3.59 -9.60 25.50
CA ALA A 41 -4.73 -10.49 25.33
C ALA A 41 -5.26 -10.47 23.88
N VAL A 42 -5.39 -9.27 23.29
CA VAL A 42 -5.82 -9.14 21.89
C VAL A 42 -4.78 -9.72 20.92
N LEU A 43 -3.48 -9.47 21.12
CA LEU A 43 -2.45 -10.06 20.26
C LEU A 43 -2.43 -11.59 20.35
N LYS A 44 -2.64 -12.15 21.55
CA LYS A 44 -2.79 -13.59 21.73
C LYS A 44 -3.99 -14.12 20.94
N GLN A 45 -5.16 -13.48 21.05
CA GLN A 45 -6.34 -13.84 20.28
C GLN A 45 -6.09 -13.76 18.77
N MET A 46 -5.39 -12.72 18.30
CA MET A 46 -5.01 -12.60 16.88
C MET A 46 -4.08 -13.73 16.44
N GLY A 47 -3.20 -14.21 17.31
CA GLY A 47 -2.39 -15.41 17.07
C GLY A 47 -3.23 -16.68 16.97
N GLU A 48 -4.19 -16.86 17.89
CA GLU A 48 -5.14 -17.99 17.87
C GLU A 48 -6.06 -17.97 16.63
N ASP A 49 -6.46 -16.78 16.18
CA ASP A 49 -7.23 -16.56 14.95
C ASP A 49 -6.38 -16.71 13.68
N GLY A 50 -5.07 -16.93 13.81
CA GLY A 50 -4.12 -17.05 12.70
C GLY A 50 -3.89 -15.75 11.92
N VAL A 51 -4.21 -14.59 12.49
CA VAL A 51 -4.03 -13.24 11.89
C VAL A 51 -2.57 -12.80 11.97
N ILE A 52 -1.87 -13.20 13.03
CA ILE A 52 -0.44 -12.97 13.24
C ILE A 52 0.22 -14.26 13.71
N GLU A 53 1.54 -14.36 13.56
CA GLU A 53 2.35 -15.43 14.14
C GLU A 53 3.53 -14.83 14.92
N ASP A 54 4.02 -15.57 15.91
CA ASP A 54 5.21 -15.16 16.66
C ASP A 54 6.45 -15.23 15.75
N ALA A 55 7.13 -14.09 15.57
CA ALA A 55 8.34 -14.02 14.75
C ALA A 55 9.61 -14.21 15.61
N SER A 56 9.66 -13.46 16.71
CA SER A 56 10.72 -13.48 17.72
C SER A 56 10.21 -12.78 18.99
N GLU A 57 11.00 -12.76 20.05
CA GLU A 57 10.58 -12.17 21.33
C GLU A 57 10.08 -10.72 21.18
N GLY A 58 8.78 -10.51 21.39
CA GLY A 58 8.15 -9.19 21.28
C GLY A 58 7.91 -8.71 19.84
N PHE A 59 8.07 -9.58 18.83
CA PHE A 59 7.77 -9.30 17.43
C PHE A 59 6.76 -10.28 16.87
N TYR A 60 5.79 -9.74 16.14
CA TYR A 60 4.72 -10.50 15.51
C TYR A 60 4.81 -10.32 14.00
N LYS A 61 4.69 -11.41 13.24
CA LYS A 61 4.62 -11.39 11.79
C LYS A 61 3.16 -11.43 11.35
N MET A 62 2.79 -10.57 10.41
CA MET A 62 1.47 -10.61 9.79
C MET A 62 1.34 -11.85 8.91
N THR A 63 0.27 -12.62 9.07
CA THR A 63 -0.01 -13.77 8.19
C THR A 63 -0.80 -13.32 6.95
N MET A 64 -0.99 -14.24 6.00
CA MET A 64 -1.91 -14.03 4.88
C MET A 64 -3.33 -13.72 5.37
N ALA A 65 -3.82 -14.44 6.40
CA ALA A 65 -5.17 -14.23 6.91
C ALA A 65 -5.34 -12.85 7.54
N GLY A 66 -4.35 -12.38 8.31
CA GLY A 66 -4.40 -11.02 8.85
C GLY A 66 -4.29 -9.95 7.78
N TYR A 67 -3.41 -10.16 6.81
CA TYR A 67 -3.30 -9.27 5.68
C TYR A 67 -4.62 -9.13 4.89
N VAL A 68 -5.26 -10.26 4.56
CA VAL A 68 -6.57 -10.29 3.90
C VAL A 68 -7.65 -9.62 4.75
N LYS A 69 -7.65 -9.82 6.07
CA LYS A 69 -8.62 -9.23 7.00
C LYS A 69 -8.58 -7.70 7.01
N TYR A 70 -7.39 -7.10 6.96
CA TYR A 70 -7.23 -5.65 7.08
C TYR A 70 -7.20 -4.91 5.73
N PHE A 71 -6.61 -5.53 4.71
CA PHE A 71 -6.31 -4.87 3.45
C PHE A 71 -6.91 -5.56 2.22
N GLY A 72 -7.44 -6.77 2.37
CA GLY A 72 -7.84 -7.63 1.25
C GLY A 72 -6.66 -8.36 0.63
N ALA A 73 -6.91 -9.15 -0.42
CA ALA A 73 -5.83 -9.73 -1.21
C ALA A 73 -4.94 -8.60 -1.79
N PRO A 74 -3.61 -8.78 -1.84
CA PRO A 74 -2.75 -7.75 -2.40
C PRO A 74 -3.13 -7.57 -3.86
N PRO A 75 -3.22 -6.34 -4.38
CA PRO A 75 -3.50 -6.14 -5.79
C PRO A 75 -2.42 -6.86 -6.60
N SER A 76 -2.80 -7.48 -7.70
CA SER A 76 -1.79 -8.00 -8.62
C SER A 76 -0.94 -6.85 -9.16
N GLU A 77 0.24 -7.16 -9.67
CA GLU A 77 1.07 -6.15 -10.34
C GLU A 77 0.30 -5.46 -11.47
N ASP A 78 -0.49 -6.22 -12.23
CA ASP A 78 -1.30 -5.70 -13.33
C ASP A 78 -2.45 -4.80 -12.84
N ASP A 79 -3.10 -5.15 -11.71
CA ASP A 79 -4.10 -4.27 -11.07
C ASP A 79 -3.47 -2.97 -10.59
N THR A 80 -2.25 -3.05 -10.06
CA THR A 80 -1.50 -1.87 -9.58
C THR A 80 -1.08 -0.98 -10.75
N ILE A 81 -0.61 -1.55 -11.86
CA ILE A 81 -0.34 -0.84 -13.10
C ILE A 81 -1.60 -0.16 -13.61
N LYS A 82 -2.72 -0.88 -13.67
CA LYS A 82 -4.01 -0.33 -14.11
C LYS A 82 -4.44 0.83 -13.21
N ALA A 83 -4.27 0.73 -11.90
CA ALA A 83 -4.59 1.80 -10.96
C ALA A 83 -3.70 3.04 -11.17
N ILE A 84 -2.39 2.87 -11.32
CA ILE A 84 -1.45 3.97 -11.61
C ILE A 84 -1.84 4.68 -12.90
N MET A 85 -2.05 3.91 -13.97
CA MET A 85 -2.41 4.44 -15.28
C MET A 85 -3.78 5.15 -15.22
N THR A 86 -4.78 4.56 -14.55
CA THR A 86 -6.09 5.18 -14.35
C THR A 86 -5.95 6.53 -13.62
N GLU A 87 -5.18 6.60 -12.54
CA GLU A 87 -4.98 7.83 -11.78
C GLU A 87 -4.30 8.94 -12.62
N ILE A 88 -3.33 8.57 -13.45
CA ILE A 88 -2.71 9.49 -14.43
C ILE A 88 -3.75 9.98 -15.44
N GLY A 89 -4.58 9.07 -15.98
CA GLY A 89 -5.66 9.37 -16.92
C GLY A 89 -6.72 10.31 -16.33
N THR A 90 -7.14 10.08 -15.07
CA THR A 90 -8.13 10.93 -14.38
C THR A 90 -7.66 12.37 -14.17
N ARG A 91 -6.34 12.59 -14.18
CA ARG A 91 -5.74 13.93 -14.08
C ARG A 91 -5.66 14.65 -15.43
N GLY A 92 -6.11 14.03 -16.51
CA GLY A 92 -6.13 14.62 -17.84
C GLY A 92 -4.74 14.88 -18.42
N ILE A 93 -3.73 14.11 -18.00
CA ILE A 93 -2.34 14.28 -18.45
C ILE A 93 -2.24 13.88 -19.92
N LYS A 94 -1.74 14.79 -20.75
CA LYS A 94 -1.55 14.59 -22.21
C LYS A 94 -0.18 13.99 -22.50
N ALA A 95 -0.05 13.32 -23.65
CA ALA A 95 1.23 12.84 -24.14
C ALA A 95 2.28 13.96 -24.23
N GLY A 96 3.52 13.64 -23.89
CA GLY A 96 4.65 14.55 -23.82
C GLY A 96 4.63 15.53 -22.64
N LYS A 97 3.56 15.56 -21.82
CA LYS A 97 3.48 16.43 -20.64
C LYS A 97 4.01 15.73 -19.39
N SER A 98 4.69 16.51 -18.57
CA SER A 98 5.19 16.07 -17.27
C SER A 98 4.17 16.27 -16.16
N PHE A 99 4.20 15.40 -15.16
CA PHE A 99 3.37 15.47 -13.96
C PHE A 99 4.19 15.07 -12.73
N ILE A 100 3.71 15.47 -11.55
CA ILE A 100 4.34 15.13 -10.28
C ILE A 100 3.83 13.76 -9.83
N TRP A 101 4.75 12.88 -9.43
CA TRP A 101 4.42 11.56 -8.92
C TRP A 101 3.72 11.60 -7.56
N ALA A 102 4.20 12.42 -6.63
CA ALA A 102 3.72 12.43 -5.25
C ALA A 102 2.18 12.55 -5.12
N PRO A 103 1.48 13.42 -5.86
CA PRO A 103 0.02 13.46 -5.84
C PRO A 103 -0.67 12.18 -6.36
N VAL A 104 -0.08 11.48 -7.34
CA VAL A 104 -0.59 10.20 -7.86
C VAL A 104 -0.41 9.12 -6.81
N GLN A 105 0.80 9.05 -6.23
CA GLN A 105 1.14 8.15 -5.13
C GLN A 105 0.18 8.33 -3.94
N GLU A 106 -0.04 9.56 -3.49
CA GLU A 106 -0.93 9.87 -2.37
C GLU A 106 -2.37 9.38 -2.62
N SER A 107 -2.92 9.63 -3.82
CA SER A 107 -4.26 9.14 -4.20
C SER A 107 -4.34 7.61 -4.19
N LEU A 108 -3.29 6.93 -4.66
CA LEU A 108 -3.21 5.47 -4.65
C LEU A 108 -3.05 4.92 -3.23
N THR A 109 -2.31 5.60 -2.36
CA THR A 109 -2.21 5.26 -0.93
C THR A 109 -3.55 5.40 -0.21
N LEU A 110 -4.34 6.44 -0.53
CA LEU A 110 -5.72 6.56 -0.03
C LEU A 110 -6.62 5.42 -0.53
N LYS A 111 -6.33 4.88 -1.72
CA LYS A 111 -6.96 3.67 -2.29
C LYS A 111 -6.30 2.36 -1.83
N ARG A 112 -5.47 2.42 -0.77
CA ARG A 112 -4.80 1.28 -0.13
C ARG A 112 -3.68 0.62 -0.95
N PHE A 113 -3.18 1.26 -2.00
CA PHE A 113 -1.93 0.84 -2.65
C PHE A 113 -0.74 1.37 -1.87
N ARG A 114 0.20 0.51 -1.50
CA ARG A 114 1.39 0.94 -0.74
C ARG A 114 2.55 1.21 -1.67
N ASP A 115 3.52 1.98 -1.20
CA ASP A 115 4.73 2.32 -1.96
C ASP A 115 5.46 1.09 -2.52
N GLY A 116 5.54 0.00 -1.74
CA GLY A 116 6.16 -1.23 -2.20
C GLY A 116 5.34 -2.01 -3.24
N ASP A 117 4.04 -1.71 -3.43
CA ASP A 117 3.20 -2.25 -4.49
C ASP A 117 3.38 -1.37 -5.76
N LEU A 118 3.47 -0.05 -5.55
CA LEU A 118 3.61 0.93 -6.62
C LEU A 118 4.97 0.87 -7.31
N LYS A 119 6.06 0.57 -6.59
CA LYS A 119 7.42 0.60 -7.13
C LYS A 119 7.65 -0.45 -8.25
N PRO A 120 7.36 -1.75 -8.06
CA PRO A 120 7.48 -2.74 -9.14
C PRO A 120 6.60 -2.41 -10.35
N ALA A 121 5.36 -1.97 -10.09
CA ALA A 121 4.44 -1.55 -11.14
C ALA A 121 4.98 -0.35 -11.93
N LEU A 122 5.54 0.66 -11.27
CA LEU A 122 6.22 1.78 -11.91
C LEU A 122 7.41 1.33 -12.76
N GLU A 123 8.26 0.45 -12.23
CA GLU A 123 9.42 -0.10 -12.95
C GLU A 123 9.00 -0.82 -14.24
N LYS A 124 7.90 -1.58 -14.20
CA LYS A 124 7.31 -2.22 -15.38
C LYS A 124 6.71 -1.21 -16.37
N ILE A 125 6.04 -0.15 -15.89
CA ILE A 125 5.55 0.96 -16.72
C ILE A 125 6.71 1.67 -17.45
N PHE A 126 7.86 1.90 -16.78
CA PHE A 126 9.06 2.44 -17.41
C PHE A 126 9.66 1.49 -18.44
N THR A 127 9.73 0.20 -18.13
CA THR A 127 10.26 -0.82 -19.05
C THR A 127 9.42 -0.91 -20.34
N ASN A 128 8.10 -0.79 -20.21
CA ASN A 128 7.15 -0.72 -21.33
C ASN A 128 7.17 0.62 -22.07
N ARG A 129 8.01 1.57 -21.63
CA ARG A 129 8.14 2.93 -22.19
C ARG A 129 6.84 3.73 -22.18
N TRP A 130 5.96 3.47 -21.22
CA TRP A 130 4.71 4.23 -21.06
C TRP A 130 4.93 5.54 -20.32
N LEU A 131 5.88 5.55 -19.39
CA LEU A 131 6.37 6.74 -18.71
C LEU A 131 7.88 6.87 -18.92
N GLU A 132 8.37 8.10 -18.76
CA GLU A 132 9.78 8.44 -18.76
C GLU A 132 10.10 9.38 -17.60
N ASN A 133 11.34 9.37 -17.12
CA ASN A 133 11.81 10.38 -16.16
C ASN A 133 11.80 11.76 -16.80
N ALA A 134 11.20 12.74 -16.12
CA ALA A 134 11.37 14.14 -16.50
C ALA A 134 12.67 14.71 -15.93
N SER A 135 13.03 15.93 -16.35
CA SER A 135 14.27 16.58 -15.91
C SER A 135 14.34 16.87 -14.40
N MET A 136 13.19 16.88 -13.71
CA MET A 136 13.10 17.12 -12.27
C MET A 136 12.83 15.81 -11.51
N PRO A 137 13.54 15.52 -10.41
CA PRO A 137 13.26 14.37 -9.57
C PRO A 137 11.80 14.35 -9.09
N GLY A 138 11.17 13.17 -9.13
CA GLY A 138 9.75 13.01 -8.75
C GLY A 138 8.75 13.49 -9.81
N PHE A 139 9.21 13.93 -10.99
CA PHE A 139 8.36 14.20 -12.14
C PHE A 139 8.54 13.11 -13.20
N TYR A 140 7.42 12.75 -13.82
CA TYR A 140 7.38 11.79 -14.93
C TYR A 140 6.70 12.40 -16.14
N ARG A 141 7.09 11.96 -17.33
CA ARG A 141 6.49 12.34 -18.61
C ARG A 141 5.71 11.16 -19.17
N LEU A 142 4.45 11.40 -19.55
CA LEU A 142 3.64 10.41 -20.26
C LEU A 142 4.08 10.35 -21.73
N THR A 143 4.45 9.18 -22.23
CA THR A 143 4.83 9.00 -23.65
C THR A 143 3.60 8.80 -24.53
N ASP A 144 3.77 8.84 -25.86
CA ASP A 144 2.69 8.50 -26.80
C ASP A 144 2.23 7.04 -26.64
N ALA A 145 3.15 6.13 -26.33
CA ALA A 145 2.84 4.73 -26.04
C ALA A 145 2.01 4.60 -24.75
N GLY A 146 2.39 5.33 -23.69
CA GLY A 146 1.62 5.37 -22.45
C GLY A 146 0.24 5.99 -22.62
N PHE A 147 0.14 7.07 -23.41
CA PHE A 147 -1.14 7.69 -23.72
C PHE A 147 -2.06 6.76 -24.53
N THR A 148 -1.51 5.98 -25.46
CA THR A 148 -2.26 4.94 -26.17
C THR A 148 -2.75 3.85 -25.21
N ALA A 149 -1.89 3.38 -24.31
CA ALA A 149 -2.23 2.37 -23.30
C ALA A 149 -3.34 2.84 -22.33
N LEU A 150 -3.38 4.14 -21.97
CA LEU A 150 -4.48 4.72 -21.19
C LEU A 150 -5.83 4.60 -21.92
N ASN A 151 -5.84 4.87 -23.22
CA ASN A 151 -7.07 4.90 -24.00
C ASN A 151 -7.57 3.50 -24.36
N THR A 152 -6.68 2.53 -24.56
CA THR A 152 -7.07 1.13 -24.80
C THR A 152 -7.53 0.43 -23.51
N GLY A 153 -6.95 0.77 -22.36
CA GLY A 153 -7.38 0.25 -21.05
C GLY A 153 -8.73 0.77 -20.55
N ASN A 154 -9.22 1.89 -21.09
CA ASN A 154 -10.53 2.47 -20.81
C ASN A 154 -11.64 2.03 -21.79
N ALA A 155 -11.30 1.23 -22.81
CA ALA A 155 -12.24 0.79 -23.85
C ALA A 155 -12.88 -0.59 -23.58
N GLY A 156 -12.87 -1.05 -22.31
CA GLY A 156 -13.41 -2.35 -21.88
C GLY A 156 -14.37 -2.23 -20.72
#